data_AF-A0A662USF4-F1
#
_entry.id   AF-A0A662USF4-F1
#
_cell.length_a   1.000
_cell.length_b   1.000
_cell.length_c   1.000
_cell.angle_alpha   90.00
_cell.angle_beta   90.00
_cell.angle_gamma   90.00
#
_symmetry.space_group_name_H-M   'P 1'
#
loop_
_entity.id
_entity.type
_entity.pdbx_description
1 polymer ?
#
loop_
_entity_poly.entity_id
_entity_poly.type
_entity_poly.pdbx_seq_one_letter_code
_entity_poly.pdbx_strand_id
1 'polypeptide(L)'
;MHIRLYKMGYKILGRRGSFLLRNFVSSTAYWLGISPKPSEYGKEEGISALVISYNDNDWLEPSLLSVNDLVEEYIVIDSSTDDTLKLLKEIKKTYGLNMKIIYTPPGNVVRARNLGLKHISYKWVLIWDPDFIAMDHMPRYLKELLNLLSPERYYLIYWPHICLDGDLFHCKPGRLYHIEHWLFTWSPEAKYFAKGRGIGSLLAPLKLYKPIFIREPLSFHLRTVRDPVKLLYKKYWKILRARNMTHKYKLEDFVK
;
A
#
# COMPACT_ATOMS: atom_id res chain seq x y z
N MET A 1 22.23 -1.86 10.36
CA MET A 1 22.21 -1.20 11.68
C MET A 1 20.86 -0.55 12.01
N HIS A 2 20.29 0.29 11.13
CA HIS A 2 19.02 1.02 11.37
C HIS A 2 17.77 0.17 11.72
N ILE A 3 17.59 -1.01 11.12
CA ILE A 3 16.38 -1.83 11.33
C ILE A 3 16.33 -2.46 12.73
N ARG A 4 17.48 -2.79 13.33
CA ARG A 4 17.55 -3.38 14.69
C ARG A 4 17.21 -2.34 15.77
N LEU A 5 17.76 -1.12 15.65
CA LEU A 5 17.46 0.01 16.53
C LEU A 5 15.99 0.41 16.47
N TYR A 6 15.39 0.45 15.25
CA TYR A 6 13.96 0.71 15.08
C TYR A 6 13.07 -0.32 15.80
N LYS A 7 13.42 -1.62 15.71
CA LYS A 7 12.67 -2.68 16.39
C LYS A 7 12.78 -2.60 17.92
N MET A 8 13.95 -2.21 18.43
CA MET A 8 14.20 -2.08 19.87
C MET A 8 13.42 -0.89 20.45
N GLY A 9 13.44 0.27 19.79
CA GLY A 9 12.66 1.45 20.19
C GLY A 9 11.15 1.19 20.20
N TYR A 10 10.62 0.45 19.22
CA TYR A 10 9.18 0.13 19.15
C TYR A 10 8.71 -0.76 20.31
N LYS A 11 9.53 -1.73 20.74
CA LYS A 11 9.21 -2.60 21.89
C LYS A 11 9.14 -1.83 23.21
N ILE A 12 9.93 -0.77 23.35
CA ILE A 12 10.04 0.00 24.59
C ILE A 12 8.99 1.14 24.63
N LEU A 13 8.80 1.85 23.53
CA LEU A 13 7.98 3.07 23.47
C LEU A 13 6.50 2.83 23.11
N GLY A 14 6.17 1.62 22.66
CA GLY A 14 4.87 1.32 22.05
C GLY A 14 4.60 2.16 20.80
N ARG A 15 3.36 2.08 20.28
CA ARG A 15 2.96 2.81 19.05
C ARG A 15 3.01 4.33 19.27
N ARG A 16 2.37 4.84 20.33
CA ARG A 16 2.31 6.29 20.60
C ARG A 16 3.70 6.91 20.78
N GLY A 17 4.56 6.30 21.60
CA GLY A 17 5.92 6.81 21.80
C GLY A 17 6.79 6.75 20.54
N SER A 18 6.65 5.70 19.72
CA SER A 18 7.36 5.61 18.43
C SER A 18 6.94 6.73 17.46
N PHE A 19 5.66 7.10 17.46
CA PHE A 19 5.15 8.21 16.64
C PHE A 19 5.66 9.56 17.14
N LEU A 20 5.66 9.80 18.45
CA LEU A 20 6.20 11.03 19.05
C LEU A 20 7.69 11.19 18.72
N LEU A 21 8.48 10.12 18.90
CA LEU A 21 9.90 10.11 18.57
C LEU A 21 10.12 10.43 17.07
N ARG A 22 9.39 9.78 16.17
CA ARG A 22 9.50 10.05 14.73
C ARG A 22 9.13 11.50 14.40
N ASN A 23 8.07 12.04 15.01
CA ASN A 23 7.65 13.40 14.75
C ASN A 23 8.70 14.41 15.25
N PHE A 24 9.27 14.17 16.44
CA PHE A 24 10.37 14.98 16.97
C PHE A 24 11.59 14.95 16.05
N VAL A 25 12.12 13.75 15.76
CA VAL A 25 13.33 13.57 14.94
C VAL A 25 13.16 14.16 13.53
N SER A 26 12.04 13.87 12.86
CA SER A 26 11.80 14.40 11.51
C SER A 26 11.59 15.92 11.50
N SER A 27 10.98 16.49 12.54
CA SER A 27 10.82 17.94 12.67
C SER A 27 12.16 18.63 12.87
N THR A 28 12.96 18.17 13.83
CA THR A 28 14.28 18.76 14.09
C THR A 28 15.18 18.67 12.86
N ALA A 29 15.21 17.52 12.18
CA ALA A 29 16.01 17.36 10.96
C ALA A 29 15.54 18.28 9.81
N TYR A 30 14.23 18.53 9.69
CA TYR A 30 13.68 19.49 8.73
C TYR A 30 14.10 20.93 9.06
N TRP A 31 13.91 21.37 10.32
CA TRP A 31 14.25 22.74 10.74
C TRP A 31 15.74 23.05 10.64
N LEU A 32 16.60 22.06 10.89
CA LEU A 32 18.05 22.18 10.76
C LEU A 32 18.55 22.02 9.31
N GLY A 33 17.67 21.80 8.33
CA GLY A 33 18.06 21.61 6.92
C GLY A 33 18.88 20.33 6.65
N ILE A 34 18.83 19.35 7.56
CA ILE A 34 19.57 18.08 7.45
C ILE A 34 18.91 17.14 6.43
N SER A 35 17.59 17.24 6.27
CA SER A 35 16.85 16.41 5.32
C SER A 35 16.80 17.08 3.94
N PRO A 36 17.09 16.36 2.85
CA PRO A 36 16.89 16.87 1.49
C PRO A 36 15.41 17.19 1.29
N LYS A 37 15.06 18.11 0.41
CA LYS A 37 13.66 18.44 0.13
C LYS A 37 13.06 17.52 -0.95
N PRO A 38 11.76 17.20 -0.91
CA PRO A 38 11.10 16.42 -1.97
C PRO A 38 11.27 17.04 -3.37
N SER A 39 11.25 18.37 -3.47
CA SER A 39 11.40 19.12 -4.72
C SER A 39 12.75 18.89 -5.43
N GLU A 40 13.80 18.53 -4.68
CA GLU A 40 15.13 18.24 -5.23
C GLU A 40 15.16 17.00 -6.14
N TYR A 41 14.14 16.14 -6.07
CA TYR A 41 14.08 14.89 -6.82
C TYR A 41 13.18 14.92 -8.06
N GLY A 42 12.65 16.09 -8.43
CA GLY A 42 11.99 16.31 -9.73
C GLY A 42 10.74 15.47 -9.99
N LYS A 43 10.02 15.07 -8.93
CA LYS A 43 8.69 14.44 -9.07
C LYS A 43 7.64 15.51 -9.37
N GLU A 44 6.69 15.19 -10.24
CA GLU A 44 5.55 16.06 -10.52
C GLU A 44 4.63 16.17 -9.28
N GLU A 45 3.97 17.31 -9.11
CA GLU A 45 2.91 17.42 -8.10
C GLU A 45 1.72 16.56 -8.52
N GLY A 46 1.20 15.74 -7.60
CA GLY A 46 0.17 14.74 -7.86
C GLY A 46 0.42 13.46 -7.08
N ILE A 47 -0.39 12.44 -7.34
CA ILE A 47 -0.51 11.17 -6.67
C ILE A 47 -0.43 10.02 -7.68
N SER A 48 0.55 9.15 -7.50
CA SER A 48 0.63 7.85 -8.16
C SER A 48 -0.01 6.78 -7.29
N ALA A 49 -1.03 6.08 -7.79
CA ALA A 49 -1.52 4.85 -7.17
C ALA A 49 -0.58 3.68 -7.48
N LEU A 50 0.05 3.10 -6.47
CA LEU A 50 0.80 1.86 -6.56
C LEU A 50 -0.09 0.68 -6.21
N VAL A 51 -0.41 -0.14 -7.21
CA VAL A 51 -1.30 -1.30 -7.11
C VAL A 51 -0.48 -2.58 -7.32
N ILE A 52 -0.60 -3.53 -6.38
CA ILE A 52 0.03 -4.86 -6.52
C ILE A 52 -1.07 -5.90 -6.69
N SER A 53 -1.10 -6.55 -7.85
CA SER A 53 -2.14 -7.51 -8.21
C SER A 53 -1.60 -8.93 -8.34
N TYR A 54 -2.34 -9.90 -7.82
CA TYR A 54 -2.06 -11.33 -7.98
C TYR A 54 -3.34 -12.16 -7.87
N ASN A 55 -3.88 -12.58 -9.01
CA ASN A 55 -5.11 -13.35 -9.14
C ASN A 55 -6.28 -12.73 -8.35
N ASP A 56 -6.42 -11.40 -8.47
CA ASP A 56 -7.34 -10.59 -7.66
C ASP A 56 -8.20 -9.71 -8.58
N ASN A 57 -9.17 -10.33 -9.25
CA ASN A 57 -10.07 -9.66 -10.20
C ASN A 57 -11.48 -9.35 -9.64
N ASP A 58 -11.84 -9.82 -8.44
CA ASP A 58 -13.22 -9.71 -7.90
C ASP A 58 -13.67 -8.26 -7.69
N TRP A 59 -12.75 -7.40 -7.21
CA TRP A 59 -13.02 -6.00 -6.88
C TRP A 59 -12.09 -5.03 -7.57
N LEU A 60 -11.29 -5.52 -8.52
CA LEU A 60 -10.23 -4.75 -9.15
C LEU A 60 -10.79 -3.48 -9.83
N GLU A 61 -11.85 -3.62 -10.61
CA GLU A 61 -12.49 -2.49 -11.30
C GLU A 61 -13.04 -1.43 -10.32
N PRO A 62 -13.96 -1.76 -9.39
CA PRO A 62 -14.47 -0.75 -8.45
C PRO A 62 -13.36 -0.19 -7.55
N SER A 63 -12.34 -0.99 -7.21
CA SER A 63 -11.18 -0.51 -6.45
C SER A 63 -10.43 0.59 -7.18
N LEU A 64 -10.06 0.37 -8.44
CA LEU A 64 -9.36 1.35 -9.26
C LEU A 64 -10.21 2.60 -9.48
N LEU A 65 -11.48 2.43 -9.84
CA LEU A 65 -12.39 3.54 -10.14
C LEU A 65 -12.68 4.40 -8.90
N SER A 66 -12.74 3.80 -7.71
CA SER A 66 -13.02 4.55 -6.46
C SER A 66 -11.99 5.64 -6.14
N VAL A 67 -10.80 5.59 -6.75
CA VAL A 67 -9.73 6.59 -6.57
C VAL A 67 -9.38 7.34 -7.85
N ASN A 68 -10.14 7.16 -8.93
CA ASN A 68 -9.83 7.79 -10.22
C ASN A 68 -9.80 9.31 -10.14
N ASP A 69 -10.70 9.91 -9.37
CA ASP A 69 -10.72 11.36 -9.19
C ASP A 69 -9.61 11.86 -8.25
N LEU A 70 -8.84 10.97 -7.62
CA LEU A 70 -7.76 11.33 -6.69
C LEU A 70 -6.38 11.26 -7.34
N VAL A 71 -6.17 10.39 -8.32
CA VAL A 71 -4.82 10.00 -8.78
C VAL A 71 -4.58 10.36 -10.25
N GLU A 72 -3.36 10.80 -10.54
CA GLU A 72 -2.93 11.19 -11.88
C GLU A 72 -2.41 9.99 -12.68
N GLU A 73 -1.91 8.95 -12.00
CA GLU A 73 -1.52 7.69 -12.63
C GLU A 73 -1.73 6.47 -11.74
N TYR A 74 -1.82 5.31 -12.38
CA TYR A 74 -1.77 3.99 -11.75
C TYR A 74 -0.50 3.26 -12.19
N ILE A 75 0.34 2.88 -11.24
CA ILE A 75 1.46 1.96 -11.42
C ILE A 75 1.01 0.59 -10.93
N VAL A 76 0.62 -0.28 -11.86
CA VAL A 76 0.14 -1.63 -11.55
C VAL A 76 1.27 -2.63 -11.77
N ILE A 77 1.67 -3.30 -10.69
CA ILE A 77 2.57 -4.46 -10.77
C ILE A 77 1.70 -5.71 -10.66
N ASP A 78 1.44 -6.34 -11.80
CA ASP A 78 0.65 -7.55 -11.89
C ASP A 78 1.54 -8.78 -11.91
N SER A 79 1.19 -9.79 -11.11
CA SER A 79 1.87 -11.09 -11.12
C SER A 79 0.90 -12.23 -11.38
N SER A 80 -0.25 -11.94 -11.97
CA SER A 80 -1.37 -12.85 -12.08
C SER A 80 -1.14 -13.88 -13.18
N THR A 81 -1.69 -15.08 -12.97
CA THR A 81 -1.68 -16.18 -13.94
C THR A 81 -3.08 -16.51 -14.46
N ASP A 82 -4.10 -15.84 -13.93
CA ASP A 82 -5.48 -15.89 -14.40
C ASP A 82 -5.80 -14.68 -15.32
N ASP A 83 -7.09 -14.46 -15.58
CA ASP A 83 -7.56 -13.38 -16.46
C ASP A 83 -7.40 -11.96 -15.87
N THR A 84 -6.82 -11.79 -14.68
CA THR A 84 -6.64 -10.47 -14.05
C THR A 84 -5.86 -9.50 -14.94
N LEU A 85 -4.80 -9.96 -15.63
CA LEU A 85 -4.02 -9.12 -16.55
C LEU A 85 -4.85 -8.65 -17.75
N LYS A 86 -5.75 -9.52 -18.25
CA LYS A 86 -6.66 -9.18 -19.34
C LYS A 86 -7.67 -8.12 -18.87
N LEU A 87 -8.28 -8.33 -17.70
CA LEU A 87 -9.22 -7.38 -17.10
C LEU A 87 -8.57 -6.01 -16.87
N LEU A 88 -7.33 -5.94 -16.35
CA LEU A 88 -6.59 -4.68 -16.20
C LEU A 88 -6.50 -3.88 -17.51
N LYS A 89 -6.20 -4.56 -18.63
CA LYS A 89 -6.12 -3.93 -19.95
C LYS A 89 -7.48 -3.45 -20.44
N GLU A 90 -8.53 -4.22 -20.16
CA GLU A 90 -9.92 -3.87 -20.49
C GLU A 90 -10.39 -2.65 -19.70
N ILE A 91 -10.18 -2.62 -18.38
CA ILE A 91 -10.50 -1.47 -17.51
C ILE A 91 -9.74 -0.23 -18.00
N LYS A 92 -8.42 -0.35 -18.21
CA LYS A 92 -7.60 0.77 -18.72
C LYS A 92 -8.18 1.36 -20.01
N LYS A 93 -8.56 0.50 -20.96
CA LYS A 93 -9.12 0.94 -22.26
C LYS A 93 -10.50 1.56 -22.09
N THR A 94 -11.37 0.92 -21.31
CA THR A 94 -12.78 1.30 -21.16
C THR A 94 -12.93 2.65 -20.47
N TYR A 95 -12.15 2.90 -19.43
CA TYR A 95 -12.23 4.12 -18.63
C TYR A 95 -11.15 5.16 -18.96
N GLY A 96 -10.27 4.89 -19.93
CA GLY A 96 -9.21 5.81 -20.33
C GLY A 96 -8.19 6.09 -19.22
N LEU A 97 -7.98 5.15 -18.29
CA LEU A 97 -7.12 5.36 -17.13
C LEU A 97 -5.65 5.54 -17.54
N ASN A 98 -4.97 6.53 -16.95
CA ASN A 98 -3.51 6.66 -17.06
C ASN A 98 -2.84 5.55 -16.25
N MET A 99 -2.76 4.35 -16.82
CA MET A 99 -2.32 3.15 -16.13
C MET A 99 -1.11 2.51 -16.81
N LYS A 100 -0.03 2.35 -16.06
CA LYS A 100 1.15 1.58 -16.45
C LYS A 100 1.09 0.20 -15.83
N ILE A 101 0.84 -0.82 -16.65
CA ILE A 101 0.78 -2.23 -16.23
C ILE A 101 2.14 -2.87 -16.49
N ILE A 102 2.75 -3.42 -15.44
CA ILE A 102 4.04 -4.10 -15.48
C ILE A 102 3.86 -5.51 -14.96
N TYR A 103 4.06 -6.49 -15.83
CA TYR A 103 4.02 -7.88 -15.44
C TYR A 103 5.33 -8.31 -14.75
N THR A 104 5.22 -9.10 -13.70
CA THR A 104 6.35 -9.79 -13.08
C THR A 104 5.95 -11.22 -12.68
N PRO A 105 6.85 -12.21 -12.73
CA PRO A 105 6.49 -13.56 -12.30
C PRO A 105 5.97 -13.59 -10.84
N PRO A 106 4.99 -14.47 -10.53
CA PRO A 106 4.48 -14.65 -9.17
C PRO A 106 5.59 -14.79 -8.14
N GLY A 107 5.41 -14.18 -6.97
CA GLY A 107 6.36 -14.38 -5.87
C GLY A 107 6.32 -13.31 -4.78
N ASN A 108 7.39 -12.53 -4.71
CA ASN A 108 7.67 -11.70 -3.54
C ASN A 108 7.04 -10.30 -3.65
N VAL A 109 5.99 -10.05 -2.85
CA VAL A 109 5.30 -8.76 -2.75
C VAL A 109 6.24 -7.58 -2.49
N VAL A 110 7.34 -7.78 -1.76
CA VAL A 110 8.36 -6.74 -1.50
C VAL A 110 9.10 -6.37 -2.78
N ARG A 111 9.41 -7.36 -3.62
CA ARG A 111 10.04 -7.12 -4.92
C ARG A 111 9.08 -6.37 -5.83
N ALA A 112 7.81 -6.76 -5.86
CA ALA A 112 6.77 -6.09 -6.62
C ALA A 112 6.60 -4.62 -6.20
N ARG A 113 6.44 -4.34 -4.90
CA ARG A 113 6.34 -2.95 -4.39
C ARG A 113 7.57 -2.12 -4.74
N ASN A 114 8.78 -2.65 -4.56
CA ASN A 114 10.00 -1.94 -4.91
C ASN A 114 10.17 -1.72 -6.42
N LEU A 115 9.67 -2.64 -7.26
CA LEU A 115 9.62 -2.42 -8.71
C LEU A 115 8.68 -1.25 -9.03
N GLY A 116 7.49 -1.23 -8.44
CA GLY A 116 6.54 -0.13 -8.58
C GLY A 116 7.11 1.22 -8.17
N LEU A 117 7.83 1.30 -7.05
CA LEU A 117 8.47 2.56 -6.58
C LEU A 117 9.44 3.17 -7.59
N LYS A 118 10.03 2.38 -8.48
CA LYS A 118 10.93 2.88 -9.54
C LYS A 118 10.19 3.54 -10.70
N HIS A 119 8.88 3.31 -10.82
CA HIS A 119 8.06 3.80 -11.92
C HIS A 119 7.10 4.92 -11.51
N ILE A 120 7.12 5.33 -10.25
CA ILE A 120 6.37 6.48 -9.73
C ILE A 120 6.83 7.74 -10.44
N SER A 121 5.91 8.50 -11.00
CA SER A 121 6.15 9.79 -11.66
C SER A 121 5.86 10.97 -10.72
N TYR A 122 4.87 10.81 -9.83
CA TYR A 122 4.39 11.88 -8.97
C TYR A 122 4.97 11.84 -7.55
N LYS A 123 4.86 12.98 -6.86
CA LYS A 123 5.42 13.21 -5.52
C LYS A 123 4.75 12.36 -4.46
N TRP A 124 3.44 12.14 -4.55
CA TRP A 124 2.70 11.34 -3.58
C TRP A 124 2.50 9.92 -4.11
N VAL A 125 2.63 8.94 -3.23
CA VAL A 125 2.41 7.52 -3.52
C VAL A 125 1.27 7.02 -2.67
N LEU A 126 0.17 6.64 -3.32
CA LEU A 126 -0.97 5.96 -2.70
C LEU A 126 -0.77 4.45 -2.85
N ILE A 127 -0.69 3.72 -1.74
CA ILE A 127 -0.76 2.26 -1.74
C ILE A 127 -2.22 1.86 -1.82
N TRP A 128 -2.59 1.19 -2.90
CA TRP A 128 -3.97 0.83 -3.18
C TRP A 128 -4.04 -0.62 -3.66
N ASP A 129 -4.37 -1.54 -2.75
CA ASP A 129 -4.53 -2.95 -3.10
C ASP A 129 -5.88 -3.15 -3.85
N PRO A 130 -5.99 -4.15 -4.77
CA PRO A 130 -7.18 -4.36 -5.61
C PRO A 130 -8.52 -4.63 -4.89
N ASP A 131 -8.49 -4.77 -3.57
CA ASP A 131 -9.64 -5.02 -2.70
C ASP A 131 -9.93 -3.85 -1.75
N PHE A 132 -9.35 -2.69 -2.01
CA PHE A 132 -9.65 -1.45 -1.30
C PHE A 132 -10.66 -0.62 -2.08
N ILE A 133 -11.68 -0.12 -1.39
CA ILE A 133 -12.72 0.75 -1.96
C ILE A 133 -12.71 2.07 -1.20
N ALA A 134 -12.55 3.19 -1.89
CA ALA A 134 -12.64 4.51 -1.29
C ALA A 134 -14.07 4.81 -0.86
N MET A 135 -14.24 5.54 0.24
CA MET A 135 -15.51 6.22 0.51
C MET A 135 -15.63 7.45 -0.39
N ASP A 136 -16.85 7.83 -0.77
CA ASP A 136 -17.10 8.93 -1.72
C ASP A 136 -16.42 10.25 -1.35
N HIS A 137 -16.31 10.54 -0.05
CA HIS A 137 -15.69 11.78 0.43
C HIS A 137 -14.16 11.72 0.49
N MET A 138 -13.54 10.53 0.39
CA MET A 138 -12.09 10.36 0.58
C MET A 138 -11.25 11.16 -0.43
N PRO A 139 -11.52 11.11 -1.75
CA PRO A 139 -10.74 11.89 -2.72
C PRO A 139 -10.69 13.38 -2.38
N ARG A 140 -11.86 13.97 -2.10
CA ARG A 140 -11.97 15.39 -1.72
C ARG A 140 -11.21 15.68 -0.42
N TYR A 141 -11.44 14.87 0.60
CA TYR A 141 -10.77 15.02 1.90
C TYR A 141 -9.25 15.01 1.77
N LEU A 142 -8.70 14.04 1.02
CA LEU A 142 -7.26 13.92 0.84
C LEU A 142 -6.69 15.10 0.05
N LYS A 143 -7.35 15.56 -1.02
CA LYS A 143 -6.92 16.77 -1.74
C LYS A 143 -6.87 18.00 -0.83
N GLU A 144 -7.92 18.23 -0.04
CA GLU A 144 -7.97 19.33 0.92
C GLU A 144 -6.85 19.22 1.97
N LEU A 145 -6.61 18.03 2.52
CA LEU A 145 -5.51 17.80 3.44
C LEU A 145 -4.14 18.11 2.81
N LEU A 146 -3.87 17.59 1.61
CA LEU A 146 -2.56 17.76 0.97
C LEU A 146 -2.26 19.23 0.65
N ASN A 147 -3.28 20.02 0.30
CA ASN A 147 -3.14 21.47 0.07
C ASN A 147 -2.72 22.26 1.32
N LEU A 148 -2.98 21.71 2.52
CA LEU A 148 -2.57 22.32 3.80
C LEU A 148 -1.15 21.92 4.23
N LEU A 149 -0.55 20.92 3.58
CA LEU A 149 0.77 20.42 3.95
C LEU A 149 1.88 21.19 3.25
N SER A 150 2.98 21.43 3.96
CA SER A 150 4.18 22.02 3.34
C SER A 150 4.70 21.09 2.22
N PRO A 151 4.87 21.58 0.99
CA PRO A 151 5.31 20.76 -0.14
C PRO A 151 6.76 20.28 -0.01
N GLU A 152 7.56 20.97 0.81
CA GLU A 152 9.00 20.69 1.00
C GLU A 152 9.28 19.66 2.11
N ARG A 153 8.26 18.92 2.54
CA ARG A 153 8.37 17.98 3.66
C ARG A 153 7.84 16.59 3.27
N TYR A 154 8.47 15.55 3.79
CA TYR A 154 7.97 14.18 3.62
C TYR A 154 6.94 13.82 4.69
N TYR A 155 5.90 13.14 4.25
CA TYR A 155 4.84 12.67 5.13
C TYR A 155 4.59 11.17 5.00
N LEU A 156 4.16 10.57 6.10
CA LEU A 156 3.50 9.26 6.14
C LEU A 156 2.10 9.48 6.66
N ILE A 157 1.10 9.28 5.83
CA ILE A 157 -0.31 9.52 6.16
C ILE A 157 -0.98 8.17 6.39
N TYR A 158 -1.59 8.05 7.56
CA TYR A 158 -2.25 6.83 8.04
C TYR A 158 -3.75 7.09 8.18
N TRP A 159 -4.58 6.15 7.74
CA TRP A 159 -6.01 6.10 8.06
C TRP A 159 -6.49 4.66 8.25
N PRO A 160 -7.63 4.42 8.93
CA PRO A 160 -8.25 3.11 8.97
C PRO A 160 -9.04 2.79 7.70
N HIS A 161 -8.84 1.58 7.16
CA HIS A 161 -9.88 0.93 6.37
C HIS A 161 -10.87 0.22 7.30
N ILE A 162 -12.17 0.27 7.01
CA ILE A 162 -13.16 -0.64 7.57
C ILE A 162 -13.00 -2.00 6.88
N CYS A 163 -12.76 -3.06 7.64
CA CYS A 163 -12.55 -4.40 7.10
C CYS A 163 -13.88 -5.15 7.02
N LEU A 164 -14.31 -5.47 5.78
CA LEU A 164 -15.47 -6.30 5.53
C LEU A 164 -15.06 -7.77 5.35
N ASP A 165 -15.81 -8.69 5.94
CA ASP A 165 -15.54 -10.12 5.93
C ASP A 165 -16.81 -10.94 5.63
N GLY A 166 -16.73 -11.75 4.57
CA GLY A 166 -17.79 -12.68 4.18
C GLY A 166 -18.71 -12.02 3.17
N ASP A 167 -19.38 -10.95 3.58
CA ASP A 167 -20.23 -10.12 2.72
C ASP A 167 -20.01 -8.62 2.97
N LEU A 168 -20.78 -7.79 2.27
CA LEU A 168 -20.69 -6.33 2.33
C LEU A 168 -21.22 -5.72 3.63
N PHE A 169 -21.83 -6.51 4.52
CA PHE A 169 -22.53 -6.06 5.72
C PHE A 169 -21.85 -6.51 7.01
N HIS A 170 -20.94 -7.47 6.94
CA HIS A 170 -20.30 -8.06 8.11
C HIS A 170 -18.82 -7.65 8.27
N CYS A 171 -18.44 -7.48 9.53
CA CYS A 171 -17.06 -7.27 9.96
C CYS A 171 -16.69 -8.34 10.99
N LYS A 172 -15.44 -8.83 10.98
CA LYS A 172 -14.97 -9.70 12.05
C LYS A 172 -14.76 -8.92 13.37
N PRO A 173 -15.40 -9.33 14.48
CA PRO A 173 -15.18 -8.71 15.79
C PRO A 173 -13.69 -8.68 16.17
N GLY A 174 -13.24 -7.56 16.72
CA GLY A 174 -11.84 -7.34 17.12
C GLY A 174 -10.86 -7.14 15.95
N ARG A 175 -11.32 -7.13 14.69
CA ARG A 175 -10.49 -6.87 13.50
C ARG A 175 -11.16 -5.89 12.53
N LEU A 176 -11.84 -4.89 13.07
CA LEU A 176 -12.60 -3.89 12.32
C LEU A 176 -11.71 -3.00 11.44
N TYR A 177 -10.53 -2.61 11.94
CA TYR A 177 -9.69 -1.63 11.24
C TYR A 177 -8.39 -2.23 10.71
N HIS A 178 -8.04 -1.87 9.47
CA HIS A 178 -6.71 -2.05 8.91
C HIS A 178 -6.04 -0.69 8.76
N ILE A 179 -4.93 -0.48 9.47
CA ILE A 179 -4.27 0.84 9.52
C ILE A 179 -2.80 0.70 9.17
N GLU A 180 -2.41 1.26 8.03
CA GLU A 180 -1.03 1.42 7.60
C GLU A 180 -0.81 2.84 7.04
N HIS A 181 0.35 3.08 6.42
CA HIS A 181 0.73 4.35 5.80
C HIS A 181 0.31 4.31 4.34
N TRP A 182 -0.98 4.54 4.10
CA TRP A 182 -1.57 4.36 2.78
C TRP A 182 -1.15 5.43 1.79
N LEU A 183 -0.79 6.64 2.24
CA LEU A 183 -0.30 7.72 1.39
C LEU A 183 1.02 8.26 1.95
N PHE A 184 2.03 8.44 1.11
CA PHE A 184 3.31 9.01 1.55
C PHE A 184 4.00 9.79 0.44
N THR A 185 4.91 10.69 0.82
CA THR A 185 5.75 11.42 -0.12
C THR A 185 6.87 10.50 -0.62
N TRP A 186 7.05 10.36 -1.94
CA TRP A 186 8.11 9.56 -2.52
C TRP A 186 9.50 10.06 -2.08
N SER A 187 10.44 9.13 -1.85
CA SER A 187 11.86 9.47 -1.66
C SER A 187 12.75 8.36 -2.21
N PRO A 188 13.99 8.65 -2.64
CA PRO A 188 14.92 7.62 -3.09
C PRO A 188 15.37 6.68 -1.95
N GLU A 189 15.25 7.13 -0.69
CA GLU A 189 15.50 6.32 0.50
C GLU A 189 14.32 5.38 0.85
N ALA A 190 13.14 5.58 0.25
CA ALA A 190 11.95 4.79 0.50
C ALA A 190 12.09 3.39 -0.12
N LYS A 191 12.04 2.35 0.71
CA LYS A 191 12.21 0.96 0.23
C LYS A 191 11.41 -0.03 1.04
N TYR A 192 10.69 -0.93 0.38
CA TYR A 192 10.05 -2.04 1.05
C TYR A 192 11.06 -3.13 1.43
N PHE A 193 10.89 -3.72 2.60
CA PHE A 193 11.63 -4.90 3.06
C PHE A 193 10.67 -5.93 3.67
N ALA A 194 11.08 -7.20 3.64
CA ALA A 194 10.29 -8.26 4.23
C ALA A 194 10.38 -8.22 5.76
N LYS A 195 9.22 -8.20 6.44
CA LYS A 195 9.12 -8.35 7.89
C LYS A 195 8.37 -9.65 8.22
N GLY A 196 8.97 -10.51 9.04
CA GLY A 196 8.35 -11.77 9.47
C GLY A 196 8.03 -12.70 8.27
N ARG A 197 6.77 -13.13 8.14
CA ARG A 197 6.28 -14.06 7.10
C ARG A 197 6.17 -13.45 5.69
N GLY A 198 7.03 -12.49 5.34
CA GLY A 198 7.06 -11.86 4.01
C GLY A 198 6.04 -10.74 3.79
N ILE A 199 5.51 -10.12 4.85
CA ILE A 199 4.71 -8.89 4.72
C ILE A 199 5.69 -7.73 4.45
N GLY A 200 5.45 -6.97 3.38
CA GLY A 200 6.29 -5.83 3.03
C GLY A 200 6.04 -4.66 3.96
N SER A 201 7.08 -4.20 4.65
CA SER A 201 7.06 -2.94 5.41
C SER A 201 7.89 -1.90 4.68
N LEU A 202 7.42 -0.65 4.63
CA LEU A 202 8.20 0.46 4.10
C LEU A 202 9.29 0.85 5.11
N LEU A 203 10.53 0.88 4.65
CA LEU A 203 11.62 1.57 5.31
C LEU A 203 11.46 3.07 5.01
N ALA A 204 10.94 3.79 6.00
CA ALA A 204 10.83 5.24 5.97
C ALA A 204 11.80 5.84 7.01
N PRO A 205 12.93 6.45 6.58
CA PRO A 205 13.91 7.06 7.47
C PRO A 205 13.27 8.01 8.49
N LEU A 206 13.70 7.91 9.75
CA LEU A 206 13.14 8.71 10.86
C LEU A 206 13.36 10.21 10.68
N LYS A 207 14.47 10.61 10.04
CA LYS A 207 14.81 12.01 9.78
C LYS A 207 13.90 12.67 8.73
N LEU A 208 13.34 11.90 7.80
CA LEU A 208 12.61 12.45 6.66
C LEU A 208 11.11 12.64 6.99
N TYR A 209 10.47 11.56 7.46
CA TYR A 209 9.02 11.45 7.38
C TYR A 209 8.29 11.89 8.65
N LYS A 210 7.47 12.94 8.53
CA LYS A 210 6.49 13.32 9.55
C LYS A 210 5.24 12.44 9.44
N PRO A 211 4.82 11.75 10.51
CA PRO A 211 3.58 10.98 10.50
C PRO A 211 2.35 11.88 10.67
N ILE A 212 1.28 11.59 9.94
CA ILE A 212 -0.06 12.17 10.10
C ILE A 212 -1.05 11.02 10.29
N PHE A 213 -1.91 11.11 11.29
CA PHE A 213 -2.89 10.08 11.58
C PHE A 213 -4.30 10.64 11.45
N ILE A 214 -4.98 10.23 10.40
CA ILE A 214 -6.41 10.48 10.18
C ILE A 214 -7.17 9.44 11.00
N ARG A 215 -8.06 9.92 11.87
CA ARG A 215 -8.79 9.05 12.81
C ARG A 215 -10.04 8.43 12.19
N GLU A 216 -10.67 9.14 11.27
CA GLU A 216 -11.85 8.66 10.58
C GLU A 216 -11.49 7.64 9.49
N PRO A 217 -12.28 6.59 9.31
CA PRO A 217 -12.09 5.69 8.18
C PRO A 217 -12.41 6.40 6.88
N LEU A 218 -11.55 6.20 5.88
CA LEU A 218 -11.71 6.80 4.55
C LEU A 218 -12.03 5.76 3.47
N SER A 219 -12.00 4.48 3.80
CA SER A 219 -12.11 3.40 2.82
C SER A 219 -12.47 2.07 3.46
N PHE A 220 -12.78 1.09 2.62
CA PHE A 220 -13.04 -0.30 2.98
C PHE A 220 -11.90 -1.20 2.50
N HIS A 221 -11.72 -2.33 3.19
CA HIS A 221 -10.83 -3.41 2.80
C HIS A 221 -11.65 -4.70 2.75
N LEU A 222 -11.87 -5.22 1.53
CA LEU A 222 -12.70 -6.38 1.24
C LEU A 222 -11.91 -7.68 1.43
N ARG A 223 -11.66 -8.02 2.69
CA ARG A 223 -10.71 -9.09 3.08
C ARG A 223 -11.16 -10.47 2.61
N THR A 224 -12.43 -10.78 2.86
CA THR A 224 -13.04 -12.08 2.53
C THR A 224 -14.40 -11.95 1.85
N VAL A 225 -14.74 -10.75 1.37
CA VAL A 225 -15.89 -10.55 0.48
C VAL A 225 -15.40 -10.88 -0.92
N ARG A 226 -15.25 -12.15 -1.26
CA ARG A 226 -14.55 -12.59 -2.47
C ARG A 226 -15.05 -13.94 -2.91
N ASP A 227 -14.69 -14.37 -4.11
CA ASP A 227 -14.96 -15.73 -4.57
C ASP A 227 -14.48 -16.77 -3.53
N PRO A 228 -15.35 -17.67 -3.05
CA PRO A 228 -14.99 -18.64 -2.01
C PRO A 228 -13.85 -19.58 -2.41
N VAL A 229 -13.74 -19.96 -3.68
CA VAL A 229 -12.67 -20.81 -4.19
C VAL A 229 -11.34 -20.07 -4.08
N LYS A 230 -11.28 -18.80 -4.49
CA LYS A 230 -10.06 -17.99 -4.33
C LYS A 230 -9.63 -17.83 -2.89
N LEU A 231 -10.58 -17.68 -1.96
CA LEU A 231 -10.28 -17.64 -0.53
C LEU A 231 -9.62 -18.93 -0.04
N LEU A 232 -10.09 -20.09 -0.51
CA LEU A 232 -9.48 -21.39 -0.23
C LEU A 232 -8.06 -21.46 -0.82
N TYR A 233 -7.86 -21.13 -2.10
CA TYR A 233 -6.53 -21.11 -2.73
C TYR A 233 -5.56 -20.18 -1.98
N LYS A 234 -6.00 -18.97 -1.60
CA LYS A 234 -5.21 -18.01 -0.80
C LYS A 234 -4.84 -18.58 0.57
N LYS A 235 -5.75 -19.35 1.20
CA LYS A 235 -5.48 -20.06 2.47
C LYS A 235 -4.43 -21.15 2.29
N TYR A 236 -4.58 -22.04 1.31
CA TYR A 236 -3.61 -23.11 1.04
C TYR A 236 -2.25 -22.58 0.61
N TRP A 237 -2.20 -21.51 -0.17
CA TRP A 237 -0.94 -20.85 -0.54
C TRP A 237 -0.21 -20.25 0.67
N LYS A 238 -0.94 -19.68 1.63
CA LYS A 238 -0.36 -19.23 2.91
C LYS A 238 0.19 -20.42 3.72
N ILE A 239 -0.47 -21.57 3.70
CA ILE A 239 0.00 -22.80 4.36
C ILE A 239 1.29 -23.30 3.70
N LEU A 240 1.32 -23.42 2.37
CA LEU A 240 2.52 -23.82 1.62
C LEU A 240 3.72 -22.92 1.94
N ARG A 241 3.53 -21.60 1.93
CA ARG A 241 4.58 -20.64 2.29
C ARG A 241 5.02 -20.77 3.74
N ALA A 242 4.08 -20.94 4.68
CA ALA A 242 4.41 -21.13 6.09
C ALA A 242 5.23 -22.40 6.34
N ARG A 243 5.04 -23.43 5.52
CA ARG A 243 5.81 -24.69 5.57
C ARG A 243 7.06 -24.69 4.68
N ASN A 244 7.38 -23.57 4.01
CA ASN A 244 8.47 -23.46 3.04
C ASN A 244 8.41 -24.50 1.91
N MET A 245 7.20 -24.91 1.49
CA MET A 245 6.98 -25.99 0.52
C MET A 245 6.75 -25.50 -0.92
N THR A 246 6.78 -24.18 -1.17
CA THR A 246 6.48 -23.59 -2.49
C THR A 246 7.46 -23.94 -3.59
N HIS A 247 8.64 -24.46 -3.25
CA HIS A 247 9.62 -24.97 -4.22
C HIS A 247 9.38 -26.44 -4.58
N LYS A 248 8.59 -27.16 -3.76
CA LYS A 248 8.38 -28.60 -3.88
C LYS A 248 7.02 -28.94 -4.48
N TYR A 249 6.01 -28.11 -4.26
CA TYR A 249 4.65 -28.32 -4.76
C TYR A 249 4.14 -27.07 -5.46
N LYS A 250 3.46 -27.26 -6.60
CA LYS A 250 2.55 -26.24 -7.12
C LYS A 250 1.32 -26.18 -6.22
N LEU A 251 0.63 -25.03 -6.21
CA LEU A 251 -0.53 -24.85 -5.34
C LEU A 251 -1.65 -25.82 -5.71
N GLU A 252 -1.85 -26.04 -7.00
CA GLU A 252 -2.87 -26.92 -7.56
C GLU A 252 -2.65 -28.37 -7.12
N ASP A 253 -1.38 -28.80 -7.04
CA ASP A 253 -1.02 -30.15 -6.60
C ASP A 253 -1.12 -30.32 -5.08
N PHE A 254 -1.03 -29.23 -4.31
CA PHE A 254 -1.14 -29.26 -2.85
C PHE A 254 -2.59 -29.20 -2.35
N VAL A 255 -3.49 -28.69 -3.16
CA VAL A 255 -4.91 -28.55 -2.82
C VAL A 255 -5.71 -29.81 -3.17
N LYS A 256 -5.21 -30.63 -4.10
CA LYS A 256 -5.70 -31.99 -4.37
C LYS A 256 -5.34 -32.95 -3.25
#